data_AF-A0A4Q3FJE6-F1
#
_entry.id   AF-A0A4Q3FJE6-F1
#
_cell.length_a   1.000
_cell.length_b   1.000
_cell.length_c   1.000
_cell.angle_alpha   90.00
_cell.angle_beta   90.00
_cell.angle_gamma   90.00
#
_symmetry.space_group_name_H-M   'P 1'
#
loop_
_entity.id
_entity.type
_entity.pdbx_description
1 polymer ?
#
loop_
_entity_poly.entity_id
_entity_poly.type
_entity_poly.pdbx_seq_one_letter_code
_entity_poly.pdbx_strand_id
1 'polypeptide(L)' 'MIHDYDPVVVDGTCKTLFRAIEPNGTVYRNSIVFDAVATQGGVLCTNGKWRSLDSDAAGTTPFRVFIKDGIRRGSPE' A
#
# COMPACT_ATOMS: atom_id res chain seq x y z
N MET A 1 3.17 -10.34 -9.16
CA MET A 1 3.64 -10.31 -7.76
C MET A 1 3.88 -8.86 -7.36
N ILE A 2 3.53 -8.49 -6.12
CA ILE A 2 3.76 -7.13 -5.59
C ILE A 2 5.06 -7.13 -4.76
N HIS A 3 5.91 -6.13 -4.97
CA HIS A 3 7.19 -5.95 -4.27
C HIS A 3 7.32 -4.56 -3.65
N ASP A 4 8.23 -4.46 -2.68
CA ASP A 4 8.60 -3.23 -1.95
C ASP A 4 7.44 -2.54 -1.23
N TYR A 5 6.44 -3.32 -0.84
CA TYR A 5 5.24 -2.81 -0.19
C TYR A 5 5.50 -2.50 1.28
N ASP A 6 5.96 -1.28 1.57
CA ASP A 6 6.35 -0.84 2.92
C ASP A 6 5.65 0.46 3.34
N PRO A 7 4.36 0.42 3.69
CA PRO A 7 3.61 1.62 4.04
C PRO A 7 4.16 2.33 5.29
N VAL A 8 4.32 3.64 5.15
CA VAL A 8 4.71 4.55 6.22
C VAL A 8 3.55 5.48 6.54
N VAL A 9 3.28 5.68 7.83
CA VAL A 9 2.24 6.60 8.31
C VAL A 9 2.83 8.01 8.35
N VAL A 10 2.19 8.95 7.66
CA VAL A 10 2.54 10.37 7.65
C VAL A 10 1.28 11.20 7.44
N ASP A 11 1.12 12.27 8.23
CA ASP A 11 0.01 13.23 8.11
C ASP A 11 -1.39 12.60 8.04
N GLY A 12 -1.65 11.57 8.85
CA GLY A 12 -2.96 10.90 8.88
C GLY A 12 -3.25 9.99 7.69
N THR A 13 -2.24 9.64 6.89
CA THR A 13 -2.33 8.69 5.77
C THR A 13 -1.23 7.64 5.83
N CYS A 14 -1.42 6.48 5.21
CA CYS A 14 -0.30 5.56 4.95
C CYS A 14 0.07 5.60 3.48
N LYS A 15 1.36 5.76 3.16
CA LYS A 15 1.84 5.84 1.79
C LYS A 15 2.94 4.82 1.53
N THR A 16 2.93 4.19 0.36
CA THR A 16 4.07 3.40 -0.12
C THR A 16 4.20 3.51 -1.63
N LEU A 17 5.43 3.31 -2.10
CA LEU A 17 5.68 2.90 -3.47
C LEU A 17 5.61 1.38 -3.55
N PHE A 18 5.28 0.83 -4.71
CA PHE A 18 5.37 -0.60 -4.93
C PHE A 18 5.59 -0.91 -6.40
N ARG A 19 6.10 -2.12 -6.66
CA ARG A 19 6.23 -2.67 -8.01
C ARG A 19 5.24 -3.81 -8.20
N ALA A 20 4.50 -3.78 -9.30
CA ALA A 20 3.78 -4.94 -9.80
C ALA A 20 4.63 -5.57 -10.91
N ILE A 21 5.07 -6.81 -10.70
CA ILE A 21 5.88 -7.55 -11.67
C ILE A 21 5.01 -8.67 -12.26
N GLU A 22 4.82 -8.64 -13.57
CA GLU A 22 4.14 -9.68 -14.34
C GLU A 22 5.03 -10.92 -14.53
N PRO A 23 4.45 -12.10 -14.83
CA PRO A 23 5.23 -13.31 -15.09
C PRO A 23 6.23 -13.19 -16.25
N ASN A 24 5.95 -12.32 -17.22
CA ASN A 24 6.84 -12.02 -18.35
C ASN A 24 8.01 -11.08 -17.99
N GLY A 25 8.10 -10.62 -16.74
CA GLY A 25 9.13 -9.70 -16.26
C GLY A 25 8.80 -8.21 -16.43
N THR A 26 7.64 -7.85 -16.97
CA THR A 26 7.20 -6.45 -17.08
C THR A 26 7.00 -5.86 -15.68
N VAL A 27 7.57 -4.67 -15.45
CA VAL A 27 7.55 -3.98 -14.15
C VAL A 27 6.72 -2.71 -14.26
N TYR A 28 5.68 -2.60 -13.43
CA TYR A 28 4.91 -1.38 -13.26
C TYR A 28 5.25 -0.74 -11.92
N ARG A 29 5.62 0.55 -11.95
CA ARG A 29 5.90 1.32 -10.75
C ARG A 29 4.65 2.09 -10.35
N ASN A 30 4.29 1.98 -9.07
CA ASN A 30 3.06 2.53 -8.56
C ASN A 30 3.30 3.25 -7.24
N SER A 31 2.40 4.18 -6.94
CA SER A 31 2.25 4.76 -5.61
C SER A 31 0.86 4.46 -5.08
N ILE A 32 0.74 4.25 -3.78
CA ILE A 32 -0.55 4.06 -3.12
C ILE A 32 -0.64 4.90 -1.86
N VAL A 33 -1.84 5.44 -1.64
CA VAL A 33 -2.23 6.12 -0.41
C VAL A 33 -3.40 5.39 0.21
N PHE A 34 -3.31 5.18 1.51
CA PHE A 34 -4.36 4.62 2.36
C PHE A 34 -4.84 5.66 3.35
N ASP A 35 -6.07 5.50 3.79
CA ASP A 35 -6.55 6.11 5.01
C ASP A 35 -5.80 5.47 6.19
N ALA A 36 -5.30 6.30 7.12
CA ALA A 36 -4.69 5.81 8.36
C ALA A 36 -5.70 5.90 9.51
N VAL A 37 -6.29 4.78 9.89
CA VAL A 37 -7.28 4.71 10.96
C VAL A 37 -6.60 4.29 12.25
N ALA A 38 -6.61 5.16 13.26
CA ALA A 38 -6.14 4.80 14.60
C ALA A 38 -6.98 3.64 15.14
N THR A 39 -6.33 2.55 15.56
CA THR A 39 -6.94 1.34 16.11
C THR A 39 -6.18 0.94 17.37
N GLN A 40 -6.80 0.21 18.30
CA GLN A 40 -6.21 -0.10 19.61
C GLN A 40 -4.73 -0.56 19.53
N GLY A 41 -3.83 0.35 19.91
CA GLY A 41 -2.39 0.12 19.93
C GLY A 41 -1.69 0.13 18.56
N GLY A 42 -2.30 0.66 17.51
CA GLY A 42 -1.69 0.74 16.19
C GLY A 42 -2.47 1.57 15.17
N VAL A 43 -2.10 1.44 13.91
CA VAL A 43 -2.74 2.12 12.77
C VAL A 43 -3.15 1.09 11.75
N LEU A 44 -4.41 1.12 11.34
CA LEU A 44 -4.92 0.33 10.23
C LEU A 44 -4.93 1.19 8.96
N CYS A 45 -4.08 0.84 8.01
CA CYS A 45 -4.05 1.38 6.66
C CYS A 45 -5.12 0.66 5.83
N THR A 46 -6.11 1.39 5.33
CA THR A 46 -7.26 0.83 4.59
C THR A 46 -7.71 1.76 3.45
N ASN A 47 -8.63 1.29 2.60
CA ASN A 47 -9.19 2.03 1.47
C ASN A 47 -8.11 2.53 0.49
N GLY A 48 -7.17 1.65 0.13
CA GLY A 48 -6.01 2.00 -0.68
C GLY A 48 -6.41 2.51 -2.06
N LYS A 49 -5.88 3.67 -2.46
CA LYS A 49 -6.01 4.27 -3.78
C LYS A 49 -4.63 4.34 -4.42
N TRP A 50 -4.44 3.59 -5.50
CA TRP A 50 -3.15 3.51 -6.18
C TRP A 50 -3.21 4.19 -7.54
N ARG A 51 -2.04 4.64 -7.99
CA ARG A 51 -1.83 5.16 -9.34
C ARG A 51 -0.49 4.67 -9.87
N SER A 52 -0.45 4.47 -11.18
CA SER A 52 0.76 4.29 -11.94
C SER A 52 1.62 5.56 -11.86
N LEU A 53 2.93 5.36 -11.86
CA LEU A 53 3.91 6.45 -12.00
C LEU A 53 4.32 6.66 -13.47
N ASP A 54 3.95 5.73 -14.34
CA ASP A 54 4.40 5.64 -15.74
C ASP A 54 3.26 5.83 -16.75
N SER A 55 2.01 5.91 -16.29
CA SER A 55 0.81 6.05 -17.11
C SER A 55 -0.34 6.67 -16.31
N ASP A 56 -1.47 6.93 -16.99
CA ASP A 56 -2.70 7.44 -16.34
C ASP A 56 -3.53 6.35 -15.63
N ALA A 57 -3.00 5.12 -15.54
CA ALA A 57 -3.68 4.02 -14.86
C ALA A 57 -3.79 4.28 -13.35
N ALA A 58 -4.97 4.02 -12.79
CA ALA A 58 -5.24 4.15 -11.36
C ALA A 58 -6.32 3.16 -10.92
N GLY A 59 -6.44 2.95 -9.62
CA GLY A 59 -7.45 2.06 -9.06
C GLY A 59 -7.50 2.09 -7.55
N THR A 60 -8.24 1.13 -7.00
CA THR A 60 -8.34 0.90 -5.55
C THR A 60 -7.96 -0.53 -5.20
N THR A 61 -7.68 -0.78 -3.92
CA THR A 61 -7.44 -2.12 -3.40
C THR A 61 -8.14 -2.32 -2.06
N PRO A 62 -8.73 -3.51 -1.81
CA PRO A 62 -9.26 -3.85 -0.50
C PRO A 62 -8.16 -4.28 0.50
N PHE A 63 -6.90 -4.41 0.04
CA PHE A 63 -5.77 -4.81 0.89
C PHE A 63 -5.62 -3.87 2.09
N ARG A 64 -5.30 -4.44 3.25
CA ARG A 64 -5.16 -3.70 4.51
C ARG A 64 -3.80 -3.97 5.12
N VAL A 65 -3.23 -2.97 5.77
CA VAL A 65 -1.98 -3.13 6.52
C VAL A 65 -2.17 -2.60 7.93
N PHE A 66 -1.97 -3.46 8.93
CA PHE A 66 -1.96 -3.05 10.32
C PHE A 66 -0.52 -2.82 10.78
N ILE A 67 -0.25 -1.62 11.31
CA ILE A 67 1.06 -1.19 11.78
C ILE A 67 0.98 -1.00 13.29
N LYS A 68 1.83 -1.72 14.03
CA LYS A 68 1.93 -1.63 15.49
C LYS A 68 3.37 -1.85 15.92
N ASP A 69 3.91 -0.93 16.72
CA ASP A 69 5.28 -0.97 17.25
C ASP A 69 6.32 -1.16 16.13
N GLY A 70 6.12 -0.49 14.99
CA GLY A 70 6.96 -0.61 13.78
C GLY A 70 6.75 -1.89 12.97
N ILE A 71 5.97 -2.86 13.46
CA ILE A 71 5.68 -4.11 12.77
C ILE A 71 4.47 -3.94 11.86
N ARG A 72 4.63 -4.28 10.58
CA ARG A 72 3.59 -4.21 9.53
C ARG A 72 3.03 -5.60 9.25
N ARG A 73 1.71 -5.71 9.21
CA ARG A 73 0.99 -6.98 8.95
C ARG A 73 -0.05 -6.74 7.86
N GLY A 74 0.17 -7.33 6.69
CA GLY A 74 -0.79 -7.30 5.59
C GLY A 74 -1.95 -8.27 5.81
N SER A 75 -3.13 -7.94 5.30
CA SER A 75 -4.21 -8.91 5.13
C SER A 75 -3.78 -10.02 4.16
N PRO A 76 -4.33 -11.24 4.26
CA PRO A 76 -4.14 -12.24 3.22
C PRO A 76 -4.66 -11.71 1.87
N GLU A 77 -3.97 -12.08 0.79
CA GLU A 77 -4.40 -11.86 -0.61
C GLU A 77 -5.44 -12.91 -1.03
#